data_AF-A0A516SIU6-F1
#
_entry.id   AF-A0A516SIU6-F1
#
_cell.length_a   1.000
_cell.length_b   1.000
_cell.length_c   1.000
_cell.angle_alpha   90.00
_cell.angle_beta   90.00
_cell.angle_gamma   90.00
#
_symmetry.space_group_name_H-M   'P 1'
#
loop_
_entity.id
_entity.type
_entity.pdbx_description
1 polymer ?
#
loop_
_entity_poly.entity_id
_entity_poly.type
_entity_poly.pdbx_seq_one_letter_code
_entity_poly.pdbx_strand_id
1 'polypeptide(L)' 'MSSHKSWRLADSSMKGMEIFEITPIILGGDPADSSNKVLLTRRQHIEAVRYWNEIIEGIKKVDE' A
#
# COMPACT_ATOMS: atom_id res chain seq x y z
N MET A 1 19.08 -24.10 5.76
CA MET A 1 17.99 -23.81 4.79
C MET A 1 16.80 -23.28 5.58
N SER A 2 16.74 -21.97 5.83
CA SER A 2 15.63 -21.37 6.59
C SER A 2 14.38 -21.35 5.73
N SER A 3 13.41 -22.16 6.11
CA SER A 3 12.08 -22.25 5.51
C SER A 3 11.47 -20.85 5.44
N HIS A 4 11.47 -20.25 4.24
CA HIS A 4 10.65 -19.08 3.93
C HIS A 4 9.20 -19.55 3.86
N LYS A 5 8.62 -19.83 5.03
CA LYS A 5 7.21 -20.20 5.16
C LYS A 5 6.42 -18.96 4.75
N SER A 6 5.96 -18.97 3.51
CA SER A 6 5.06 -17.97 2.95
C SER A 6 3.84 -17.86 3.85
N TRP A 7 3.77 -16.79 4.64
CA TRP A 7 2.64 -16.44 5.50
C TRP A 7 1.32 -16.37 4.71
N ARG A 8 1.39 -16.19 3.38
CA ARG A 8 0.24 -16.20 2.47
C ARG A 8 -0.50 -17.54 2.39
N LEU A 9 0.12 -18.66 2.78
CA LEU A 9 -0.48 -20.00 2.70
C LEU A 9 -1.16 -20.44 4.00
N ALA A 10 -0.91 -19.76 5.13
CA ALA A 10 -1.30 -20.26 6.45
C ALA A 10 -2.64 -19.72 6.96
N ASP A 11 -3.12 -18.58 6.43
CA ASP A 11 -4.35 -17.94 6.91
C ASP A 11 -5.28 -17.58 5.74
N SER A 12 -6.42 -18.27 5.68
CA SER A 12 -7.46 -18.03 4.67
C SER A 12 -8.06 -16.62 4.74
N SER A 13 -7.94 -15.93 5.89
CA SER A 13 -8.42 -14.56 6.06
C SER A 13 -7.65 -13.54 5.23
N MET A 14 -6.41 -13.87 4.82
CA MET A 14 -5.56 -13.00 3.99
C MET A 14 -5.79 -13.18 2.48
N LYS A 15 -6.65 -14.13 2.07
CA LYS A 15 -6.90 -14.41 0.66
C LYS A 15 -7.61 -13.22 0.01
N GLY A 16 -6.99 -12.67 -1.04
CA GLY A 16 -7.52 -11.50 -1.77
C GLY A 16 -7.18 -10.16 -1.12
N MET A 17 -6.32 -10.15 -0.09
CA MET A 17 -5.71 -8.94 0.44
C MET A 17 -4.40 -8.61 -0.30
N GLU A 18 -4.12 -7.32 -0.43
CA GLU A 18 -2.95 -6.76 -1.06
C GLU A 18 -2.16 -5.96 -0.01
N ILE A 19 -0.83 -6.08 -0.02
CA ILE A 19 0.03 -5.19 0.76
C ILE A 19 0.02 -3.83 0.07
N PHE A 20 -0.22 -2.77 0.83
CA PHE A 20 -0.24 -1.40 0.36
C PHE A 20 0.64 -0.51 1.24
N GLU A 21 1.40 0.38 0.63
CA GLU A 21 2.13 1.43 1.32
C GLU A 21 1.17 2.54 1.81
N ILE A 22 1.14 2.81 3.12
CA ILE A 22 0.23 3.82 3.71
C ILE A 22 0.50 5.20 3.11
N THR A 23 1.77 5.60 3.07
CA THR A 23 2.28 6.84 2.48
C THR A 23 3.09 6.53 1.21
N PRO A 24 2.75 7.14 0.05
CA PRO A 24 3.48 6.98 -1.20
C PRO A 24 4.91 7.53 -1.14
N ILE A 25 5.83 6.93 -1.90
CA ILE A 25 7.24 7.36 -2.00
C ILE A 25 7.36 8.82 -2.45
N ILE A 26 6.55 9.24 -3.43
CA ILE A 26 6.56 10.62 -3.94
C ILE A 26 6.18 11.66 -2.87
N LEU A 27 5.52 11.23 -1.79
CA LEU A 27 5.14 12.06 -0.64
C LEU A 27 6.01 11.78 0.60
N GLY A 28 7.17 11.13 0.44
CA GLY A 28 8.14 10.88 1.50
C GLY A 28 7.94 9.57 2.27
N GLY A 29 7.07 8.66 1.80
CA GLY A 29 6.94 7.33 2.41
C GLY A 29 8.15 6.44 2.16
N ASP A 30 8.54 5.65 3.15
CA ASP A 30 9.61 4.66 3.05
C ASP A 30 9.04 3.27 2.70
N PRO A 31 9.42 2.65 1.56
CA PRO A 31 8.97 1.31 1.20
C PRO A 31 9.64 0.20 2.03
N ALA A 32 10.75 0.47 2.71
CA ALA A 32 11.42 -0.49 3.60
C ALA A 32 10.82 -0.48 5.02
N ASP A 33 10.14 0.59 5.42
CA ASP A 33 9.49 0.68 6.72
C ASP A 33 8.26 -0.25 6.77
N SER A 34 8.32 -1.23 7.68
CA SER A 34 7.19 -2.13 7.95
C SER A 34 5.97 -1.42 8.55
N SER A 35 6.16 -0.28 9.22
CA SER A 35 5.07 0.52 9.77
C SER A 35 4.27 1.25 8.68
N ASN A 36 4.90 1.49 7.53
CA ASN A 36 4.28 2.05 6.35
C ASN A 36 3.52 1.00 5.50
N LYS A 37 3.18 -0.17 6.05
CA LYS A 37 2.50 -1.24 5.32
C LYS A 37 1.20 -1.64 5.97
N VAL A 38 0.17 -1.77 5.14
CA VAL A 38 -1.16 -2.22 5.56
C VAL A 38 -1.68 -3.28 4.58
N LEU A 39 -2.49 -4.21 5.08
CA LEU A 39 -3.23 -5.15 4.24
C LEU A 39 -4.59 -4.56 3.90
N LEU A 40 -4.89 -4.47 2.61
CA LEU A 40 -6.16 -3.98 2.10
C LEU A 40 -6.86 -5.03 1.27
N THR A 41 -8.18 -5.04 1.28
CA THR A 41 -8.95 -5.71 0.23
C THR A 41 -8.72 -5.01 -1.11
N ARG A 42 -8.94 -5.73 -2.22
CA ARG A 42 -8.83 -5.14 -3.57
C ARG A 42 -9.64 -3.84 -3.74
N ARG A 43 -10.84 -3.78 -3.15
CA ARG A 43 -11.69 -2.57 -3.19
C ARG A 43 -11.04 -1.41 -2.44
N GLN A 44 -10.55 -1.64 -1.22
CA GLN A 44 -9.87 -0.62 -0.43
C GLN A 44 -8.59 -0.12 -1.09
N HIS A 45 -7.84 -1.00 -1.76
CA HIS A 45 -6.66 -0.59 -2.52
C HIS A 45 -7.04 0.38 -3.66
N ILE A 46 -8.10 0.08 -4.43
CA ILE A 46 -8.58 0.99 -5.49
C ILE A 46 -9.00 2.36 -4.91
N GLU A 47 -9.68 2.37 -3.77
CA GLU A 47 -10.09 3.60 -3.08
C GLU A 47 -8.88 4.41 -2.59
N ALA A 48 -7.89 3.76 -1.98
CA ALA A 48 -6.66 4.40 -1.50
C ALA A 48 -5.83 5.00 -2.65
N VAL A 49 -5.73 4.31 -3.78
CA VAL A 49 -5.04 4.83 -4.98
C VAL A 49 -5.74 6.07 -5.52
N ARG A 50 -7.07 6.08 -5.59
CA ARG A 50 -7.83 7.26 -6.05
C ARG A 50 -7.59 8.46 -5.15
N TYR A 51 -7.67 8.27 -3.84
CA TYR A 51 -7.39 9.31 -2.85
C TYR A 51 -5.99 9.93 -3.05
N TRP A 52 -4.95 9.09 -3.17
CA TRP A 52 -3.60 9.61 -3.36
C TRP A 52 -3.41 10.30 -4.70
N ASN A 53 -4.02 9.80 -5.77
CA ASN A 53 -3.96 10.46 -7.08
C ASN A 53 -4.58 11.86 -7.02
N GLU A 54 -5.74 12.03 -6.37
CA GLU A 54 -6.39 13.34 -6.19
C GLU A 54 -5.47 14.32 -5.45
N ILE A 55 -4.81 13.88 -4.37
CA ILE A 55 -3.85 14.71 -3.62
C ILE A 55 -2.65 15.09 -4.49
N ILE A 56 -2.05 14.12 -5.18
CA ILE A 56 -0.85 14.34 -6.00
C ILE A 56 -1.17 15.28 -7.18
N GLU A 57 -2.35 15.14 -7.80
CA GLU A 57 -2.81 16.08 -8.82
C GLU A 57 -3.02 17.49 -8.26
N GLY A 58 -3.56 17.60 -7.05
CA GLY A 58 -3.71 18.89 -6.35
C GLY A 58 -2.37 19.58 -6.10
N ILE A 59 -1.36 18.83 -5.65
CA ILE A 59 0.00 19.35 -5.41
C ILE A 59 0.63 19.85 -6.72
N LYS A 60 0.56 19.06 -7.79
CA LYS A 60 1.12 19.43 -9.10
C LYS A 60 0.57 20.74 -9.64
N LYS A 61 -0.73 21.01 -9.45
CA LYS A 61 -1.38 22.25 -9.90
C LYS A 61 -0.96 23.48 -9.10
N VAL A 62 -0.44 23.32 -7.88
CA VAL A 62 0.05 24.42 -7.05
C VAL A 62 1.49 24.80 -7.43
N ASP A 63 2.26 23.83 -7.94
CA ASP A 63 3.65 24.03 -8.37
C ASP A 63 3.78 24.61 -9.79
N GLU A 64 2.68 24.69 -10.56
CA GLU A 64 2.58 25.32 -11.90
C GLU A 64 2.21 26.82 -11.82
#